data_AF-A0AAU3DYB2-F1
#
_entry.id   AF-A0AAU3DYB2-F1
#
_cell.length_a   1.000
_cell.length_b   1.000
_cell.length_c   1.000
_cell.angle_alpha   90.00
_cell.angle_beta   90.00
_cell.angle_gamma   90.00
#
_symmetry.space_group_name_H-M   'P 1'
#
loop_
_entity.id
_entity.type
_entity.pdbx_description
1 polymer ?
#
loop_
_entity_poly.entity_id
_entity_poly.type
_entity_poly.pdbx_seq_one_letter_code
_entity_poly.pdbx_strand_id
1 'polypeptide(L)'
;MRWRAALAALVLTALISGAVAGVLRSTGDTGREDRVHAVAAGLRCPACQGESVADSRSPIAAAMRQVVADQFAQGRDSDEIRRWFVDRYGPDVLADGPAGGVRVLLWAVPALVLLAGGWAALRTLRPRAAPVVPASGARPPPDDRASRRAWRAGAIALTTLVASVALAADRLDQPAAQPPADPVAVAVQLARDLETQGRYGAAAQMYREALRDRPDDAIRLRLAFALLRASDTAGAGQAAREVLAHDPDSPDGLLVLGLAQRGTHSTDATRTLRRFLSVAPKHPAAAEISRMLTAAPDGLSSGDGTGPAGKRRSPPPPR
;
A
#
# COMPACT_ATOMS: atom_id res chain seq x y z
N MET A 1 -40.00 4.48 -42.97
CA MET A 1 -39.44 5.12 -41.75
C MET A 1 -39.57 4.28 -40.48
N ARG A 2 -40.63 3.46 -40.32
CA ARG A 2 -40.90 2.69 -39.08
C ARG A 2 -39.85 1.61 -38.74
N TRP A 3 -39.21 1.00 -39.75
CA TRP A 3 -38.20 -0.06 -39.53
C TRP A 3 -36.85 0.46 -39.03
N ARG A 4 -36.50 1.71 -39.33
CA ARG A 4 -35.29 2.35 -38.80
C ARG A 4 -35.42 2.64 -37.30
N ALA A 5 -36.63 3.00 -36.84
CA ALA A 5 -36.91 3.19 -35.42
C ALA A 5 -36.93 1.86 -34.65
N ALA A 6 -37.46 0.79 -35.26
CA ALA A 6 -37.44 -0.56 -34.69
C ALA A 6 -36.01 -1.12 -34.56
N LEU A 7 -35.17 -0.93 -35.58
CA LEU A 7 -33.76 -1.34 -35.53
C LEU A 7 -32.97 -0.54 -34.48
N ALA A 8 -33.20 0.77 -34.36
CA ALA A 8 -32.55 1.58 -33.34
C ALA A 8 -32.95 1.17 -31.92
N ALA A 9 -34.23 0.87 -31.68
CA ALA A 9 -34.70 0.37 -30.38
C ALA A 9 -34.09 -1.00 -30.04
N LEU A 10 -33.98 -1.91 -31.01
CA LEU A 10 -33.45 -3.25 -30.80
C LEU A 10 -31.94 -3.24 -30.51
N VAL A 11 -31.18 -2.38 -31.19
CA VAL A 11 -29.75 -2.14 -30.90
C VAL A 11 -29.56 -1.53 -29.52
N LEU A 12 -30.41 -0.57 -29.12
CA LEU A 12 -30.33 0.05 -27.81
C LEU A 12 -30.63 -0.95 -26.68
N THR A 13 -31.66 -1.79 -26.84
CA THR A 13 -31.97 -2.85 -25.86
C THR A 13 -30.85 -3.89 -25.78
N ALA A 14 -30.23 -4.26 -26.91
CA ALA A 14 -29.08 -5.17 -26.92
C ALA A 14 -27.86 -4.58 -26.21
N LEU A 15 -27.58 -3.29 -26.38
CA LEU A 15 -26.50 -2.58 -25.69
C LEU A 15 -26.75 -2.48 -24.18
N ILE A 16 -27.98 -2.16 -23.76
CA ILE A 16 -28.37 -2.09 -22.35
C ILE A 16 -28.28 -3.48 -21.70
N SER A 17 -28.80 -4.52 -22.36
CA SER A 17 -28.70 -5.89 -21.87
C SER A 17 -27.25 -6.38 -21.78
N GLY A 18 -26.39 -6.00 -22.75
CA GLY A 18 -24.96 -6.30 -22.71
C GLY A 18 -24.24 -5.62 -21.53
N ALA A 19 -24.57 -4.36 -21.24
CA ALA A 19 -24.02 -3.63 -20.11
C ALA A 19 -24.47 -4.25 -18.76
N VAL A 20 -25.75 -4.57 -18.61
CA VAL A 20 -26.30 -5.19 -17.39
C VAL A 20 -25.72 -6.59 -17.16
N ALA A 21 -25.58 -7.40 -18.21
CA ALA A 21 -24.97 -8.72 -18.13
C ALA A 21 -23.45 -8.68 -17.84
N GLY A 22 -22.77 -7.60 -18.23
CA GLY A 22 -21.37 -7.34 -17.87
C GLY A 22 -21.21 -7.01 -16.38
N VAL A 23 -22.10 -6.17 -15.84
CA VAL A 23 -22.12 -5.81 -14.41
C VAL A 23 -22.44 -7.01 -13.52
N LEU A 24 -23.45 -7.83 -13.88
CA LEU A 24 -23.84 -9.02 -13.10
C LEU A 24 -22.77 -10.12 -13.07
N ARG A 25 -21.93 -10.24 -14.11
CA ARG A 25 -20.80 -11.19 -14.14
C ARG A 25 -19.61 -10.70 -13.30
N SER A 26 -19.47 -9.40 -13.10
CA SER A 26 -18.42 -8.81 -12.26
C SER A 26 -18.64 -9.03 -10.77
N THR A 27 -19.86 -9.36 -10.35
CA THR A 27 -20.23 -9.55 -8.93
C THR A 27 -20.27 -11.02 -8.50
N GLY A 28 -19.85 -11.94 -9.37
CA GLY A 28 -19.71 -13.36 -9.01
C GLY A 28 -18.60 -13.51 -7.96
N ASP A 29 -19.01 -13.90 -6.75
CA ASP A 29 -18.21 -14.06 -5.54
C ASP A 29 -16.92 -14.86 -5.80
N THR A 30 -15.85 -14.12 -6.04
CA THR A 30 -14.48 -14.62 -6.03
C THR A 30 -14.02 -14.60 -4.57
N GLY A 31 -13.29 -15.63 -4.14
CA GLY A 31 -12.99 -15.89 -2.73
C GLY A 31 -12.29 -14.73 -2.02
N ARG A 32 -12.03 -14.86 -0.71
CA ARG A 32 -11.25 -13.85 0.04
C ARG A 32 -9.90 -13.59 -0.65
N GLU A 33 -9.21 -14.63 -1.14
CA GLU A 33 -7.98 -14.48 -1.94
C GLU A 33 -8.17 -13.60 -3.18
N ASP A 34 -9.26 -13.77 -3.93
CA ASP A 34 -9.50 -13.01 -5.15
C ASP A 34 -9.83 -11.54 -4.86
N ARG A 35 -10.53 -11.26 -3.75
CA ARG A 35 -10.76 -9.89 -3.28
C ARG A 35 -9.47 -9.21 -2.80
N VAL A 36 -8.62 -9.94 -2.08
CA VAL A 36 -7.27 -9.46 -1.71
C VAL A 36 -6.46 -9.17 -2.96
N HIS A 37 -6.46 -10.07 -3.94
CA HIS A 37 -5.74 -9.91 -5.20
C HIS A 37 -6.26 -8.72 -6.00
N ALA A 38 -7.58 -8.49 -6.04
CA ALA A 38 -8.17 -7.35 -6.74
C ALA A 38 -7.78 -6.01 -6.10
N VAL A 39 -7.74 -5.93 -4.76
CA VAL A 39 -7.25 -4.71 -4.08
C VAL A 39 -5.75 -4.55 -4.29
N ALA A 40 -4.96 -5.62 -4.16
CA ALA A 40 -3.52 -5.60 -4.36
C ALA A 40 -3.11 -5.21 -5.79
N ALA A 41 -3.90 -5.61 -6.80
CA ALA A 41 -3.65 -5.22 -8.20
C ALA A 41 -3.84 -3.71 -8.43
N GLY A 42 -4.69 -3.07 -7.62
CA GLY A 42 -4.89 -1.62 -7.63
C GLY A 42 -3.88 -0.84 -6.77
N LEU A 43 -2.96 -1.53 -6.08
CA LEU A 43 -1.88 -0.92 -5.30
C LEU A 43 -0.56 -1.05 -6.06
N ARG A 44 0.29 -0.03 -6.00
CA ARG A 44 1.62 0.02 -6.61
C ARG A 44 2.69 -0.24 -5.56
N CYS A 45 3.66 -1.11 -5.86
CA CYS A 45 4.80 -1.35 -4.99
C CYS A 45 5.81 -0.19 -5.12
N PRO A 46 6.12 0.57 -4.05
CA PRO A 46 7.02 1.72 -4.12
C PRO A 46 8.48 1.32 -4.39
N ALA A 47 8.88 0.11 -3.99
CA ALA A 47 10.23 -0.41 -4.22
C ALA A 47 10.41 -1.12 -5.58
N CYS A 48 9.34 -1.33 -6.34
CA CYS A 48 9.34 -2.26 -7.48
C CYS A 48 9.15 -1.55 -8.84
N GLN A 49 9.66 -0.33 -8.99
CA GLN A 49 9.58 0.46 -10.24
C GLN A 49 8.17 0.57 -10.84
N GLY A 50 7.14 0.59 -10.00
CA GLY A 50 5.76 0.78 -10.43
C GLY A 50 4.97 -0.50 -10.74
N GLU A 51 5.52 -1.68 -10.47
CA GLU A 51 4.79 -2.96 -10.53
C GLU A 51 3.63 -3.00 -9.50
N SER A 52 2.57 -3.76 -9.80
CA SER A 52 1.44 -3.93 -8.88
C SER A 52 1.85 -4.72 -7.63
N VAL A 53 1.21 -4.44 -6.51
CA VAL A 53 1.40 -5.23 -5.27
C VAL A 53 0.86 -6.64 -5.44
N ALA A 54 -0.04 -6.90 -6.38
CA ALA A 54 -0.48 -8.26 -6.67
C ALA A 54 0.63 -9.10 -7.34
N ASP A 55 1.28 -8.54 -8.34
CA ASP A 55 2.22 -9.29 -9.20
C ASP A 55 3.65 -9.31 -8.63
N SER A 56 4.01 -8.28 -7.86
CA SER A 56 5.38 -8.13 -7.41
C SER A 56 5.82 -9.18 -6.38
N ARG A 57 7.02 -9.71 -6.57
CA ARG A 57 7.64 -10.72 -5.69
C ARG A 57 8.45 -10.11 -4.55
N SER A 58 8.45 -8.78 -4.38
CA SER A 58 9.22 -8.13 -3.32
C SER A 58 8.68 -8.47 -1.93
N PRO A 59 9.53 -8.43 -0.88
CA PRO A 59 9.09 -8.56 0.50
C PRO A 59 8.04 -7.52 0.90
N ILE A 60 8.17 -6.29 0.40
CA ILE A 60 7.23 -5.20 0.65
C ILE A 60 5.85 -5.53 0.07
N ALA A 61 5.79 -6.00 -1.18
CA ALA A 61 4.53 -6.39 -1.80
C ALA A 61 3.87 -7.56 -1.05
N ALA A 62 4.65 -8.56 -0.61
CA ALA A 62 4.15 -9.65 0.20
C ALA A 62 3.55 -9.17 1.53
N ALA A 63 4.23 -8.25 2.23
CA ALA A 63 3.74 -7.64 3.46
C ALA A 63 2.47 -6.82 3.23
N MET A 64 2.41 -6.02 2.16
CA MET A 64 1.21 -5.26 1.79
C MET A 64 0.02 -6.16 1.47
N ARG A 65 0.20 -7.26 0.71
CA ARG A 65 -0.87 -8.25 0.45
C ARG A 65 -1.40 -8.85 1.75
N GLN A 66 -0.52 -9.14 2.70
CA GLN A 66 -0.95 -9.65 4.00
C GLN A 66 -1.75 -8.60 4.77
N VAL A 67 -1.33 -7.33 4.77
CA VAL A 67 -2.09 -6.24 5.39
C VAL A 67 -3.48 -6.14 4.75
N VAL A 68 -3.59 -6.19 3.42
CA VAL A 68 -4.90 -6.20 2.72
C VAL A 68 -5.78 -7.36 3.21
N ALA A 69 -5.24 -8.58 3.32
CA ALA A 69 -5.96 -9.74 3.85
C ALA A 69 -6.43 -9.52 5.30
N ASP A 70 -5.58 -8.96 6.15
CA ASP A 70 -5.90 -8.65 7.55
C ASP A 70 -7.02 -7.59 7.65
N GLN A 71 -7.06 -6.62 6.74
CA GLN A 71 -8.12 -5.61 6.71
C GLN A 71 -9.48 -6.19 6.29
N PHE A 72 -9.49 -7.11 5.31
CA PHE A 72 -10.70 -7.85 4.96
C PHE A 72 -11.17 -8.75 6.11
N ALA A 73 -10.26 -9.34 6.88
CA ALA A 73 -10.59 -10.11 8.08
C ALA A 73 -11.24 -9.24 9.17
N GLN A 74 -10.90 -7.94 9.21
CA GLN A 74 -11.53 -6.94 10.07
C GLN A 74 -12.89 -6.43 9.54
N GLY A 75 -13.38 -6.95 8.41
CA GLY A 75 -14.68 -6.58 7.84
C GLY A 75 -14.69 -5.30 7.03
N ARG A 76 -13.53 -4.72 6.70
CA ARG A 76 -13.44 -3.54 5.82
C ARG A 76 -13.75 -3.88 4.37
N ASP A 77 -14.34 -2.93 3.65
CA ASP A 77 -14.55 -3.05 2.20
C ASP A 77 -13.30 -2.64 1.39
N SER A 78 -13.30 -2.96 0.10
CA SER A 78 -12.16 -2.69 -0.80
C SER A 78 -11.81 -1.19 -0.91
N ASP A 79 -12.79 -0.29 -0.83
CA ASP A 79 -12.58 1.16 -0.97
C ASP A 79 -12.12 1.79 0.34
N GLU A 80 -12.56 1.28 1.48
CA GLU A 80 -11.99 1.58 2.79
C GLU A 80 -10.53 1.15 2.88
N ILE A 81 -10.20 -0.05 2.38
CA ILE A 81 -8.81 -0.54 2.36
C ILE A 81 -7.94 0.35 1.49
N ARG A 82 -8.38 0.68 0.27
CA ARG A 82 -7.65 1.60 -0.62
C ARG A 82 -7.41 2.96 0.05
N ARG A 83 -8.44 3.55 0.66
CA ARG A 83 -8.31 4.82 1.41
C ARG A 83 -7.35 4.69 2.58
N TRP A 84 -7.39 3.60 3.33
CA TRP A 84 -6.47 3.35 4.44
C TRP A 84 -5.01 3.33 4.00
N PHE A 85 -4.71 2.77 2.82
CA PHE A 85 -3.37 2.80 2.24
C PHE A 85 -3.00 4.21 1.77
N VAL A 86 -3.89 4.94 1.10
CA VAL A 86 -3.64 6.33 0.67
C VAL A 86 -3.34 7.25 1.85
N ASP A 87 -4.12 7.15 2.93
CA ASP A 87 -3.94 7.99 4.12
C ASP A 87 -2.59 7.76 4.81
N ARG A 88 -1.99 6.58 4.64
CA ARG A 88 -0.71 6.19 5.30
C ARG A 88 0.51 6.29 4.41
N TYR A 89 0.36 5.99 3.13
CA TYR A 89 1.46 5.84 2.18
C TYR A 89 1.41 6.89 1.05
N GLY A 90 0.38 7.73 1.01
CA GLY A 90 0.18 8.76 0.01
C GLY A 90 -0.63 8.28 -1.20
N PRO A 91 -1.05 9.21 -2.09
CA PRO A 91 -1.87 8.88 -3.27
C PRO A 91 -1.14 8.00 -4.30
N ASP A 92 0.19 8.09 -4.37
CA ASP A 92 1.02 7.32 -5.32
C ASP A 92 1.06 5.81 -5.05
N VAL A 93 0.52 5.38 -3.90
CA VAL A 93 0.35 3.95 -3.58
C VAL A 93 -0.71 3.28 -4.44
N LEU A 94 -1.62 4.06 -5.06
CA LEU A 94 -2.60 3.52 -5.99
C LEU A 94 -1.98 3.40 -7.39
N ALA A 95 -2.26 2.29 -8.08
CA ALA A 95 -1.83 2.09 -9.46
C ALA A 95 -2.55 3.04 -10.44
N ASP A 96 -3.79 3.41 -10.12
CA ASP A 96 -4.61 4.40 -10.82
C ASP A 96 -4.83 5.63 -9.92
N GLY A 97 -4.58 6.84 -10.41
CA GLY A 97 -4.92 8.09 -9.72
C GLY A 97 -6.42 8.19 -9.36
N PRO A 98 -6.85 9.07 -8.45
CA PRO A 98 -8.20 9.06 -7.85
C PRO A 98 -9.32 9.01 -8.91
N ALA A 99 -9.87 7.81 -9.11
CA ALA A 99 -10.51 7.41 -10.37
C ALA A 99 -12.01 7.73 -10.50
N GLY A 100 -12.54 8.68 -9.73
CA GLY A 100 -13.98 8.95 -9.68
C GLY A 100 -14.48 10.05 -10.62
N GLY A 101 -13.95 11.26 -10.48
CA GLY A 101 -14.55 12.45 -11.11
C GLY A 101 -14.06 12.76 -12.51
N VAL A 102 -12.74 12.73 -12.71
CA VAL A 102 -12.09 13.23 -13.94
C VAL A 102 -12.32 12.27 -15.11
N ARG A 103 -12.20 10.96 -14.88
CA ARG A 103 -12.37 9.92 -15.90
C ARG A 103 -13.80 9.84 -16.47
N VAL A 104 -14.81 10.10 -15.65
CA VAL A 104 -16.22 10.17 -16.09
C VAL A 104 -16.45 11.42 -16.94
N LEU A 105 -15.86 12.56 -16.57
CA LEU A 105 -15.97 13.81 -17.32
C LEU A 105 -15.32 13.69 -18.71
N LEU A 106 -14.20 12.95 -18.80
CA LEU A 106 -13.44 12.71 -20.03
C LEU A 106 -14.26 11.94 -21.09
N TRP A 107 -15.17 11.06 -20.67
CA TRP A 107 -16.07 10.32 -21.57
C TRP A 107 -17.43 11.01 -21.78
N ALA A 108 -17.90 11.78 -20.80
CA ALA A 108 -19.16 12.52 -20.91
C ALA A 108 -19.12 13.58 -22.01
N VAL A 109 -18.00 14.28 -22.18
CA VAL A 109 -17.85 15.37 -23.18
C VAL A 109 -17.90 14.83 -24.63
N PRO A 110 -17.13 13.80 -25.03
CA PRO A 110 -17.24 13.19 -26.36
C PRO A 110 -18.63 12.64 -26.66
N ALA A 111 -19.27 11.99 -25.68
CA ALA A 111 -20.62 11.46 -25.83
C ALA A 111 -21.65 12.57 -26.08
N LEU A 112 -21.55 13.69 -25.35
CA LEU A 112 -22.43 14.85 -25.52
C LEU A 112 -22.25 15.49 -26.91
N VAL A 113 -21.01 15.59 -27.39
CA VAL A 113 -20.70 16.11 -28.73
C VAL A 113 -21.28 15.22 -29.83
N LEU A 114 -21.14 13.90 -29.70
CA LEU A 114 -21.74 12.92 -30.61
C LEU A 114 -23.27 13.03 -30.65
N LEU A 115 -23.90 13.14 -29.48
CA LEU A 115 -25.35 13.31 -29.37
C LEU A 115 -25.84 14.62 -29.99
N ALA A 116 -25.13 15.72 -29.74
CA ALA A 116 -25.47 17.03 -30.31
C ALA A 116 -25.29 17.03 -31.85
N GLY A 117 -24.20 16.45 -32.36
CA GLY A 117 -23.95 16.30 -33.80
C GLY A 117 -24.99 15.42 -34.50
N GLY A 118 -25.33 14.28 -33.90
CA GLY A 118 -26.37 13.38 -34.41
C GLY A 118 -27.75 14.04 -34.43
N TRP A 119 -28.09 14.80 -33.39
CA TRP A 119 -29.36 15.53 -33.31
C TRP A 119 -29.47 16.65 -34.36
N ALA A 120 -28.39 17.41 -34.57
CA ALA A 120 -28.33 18.43 -35.60
C ALA A 120 -28.48 17.84 -37.01
N ALA A 121 -27.81 16.72 -37.29
CA ALA A 121 -27.94 16.00 -38.56
C ALA A 121 -29.35 15.45 -38.79
N LEU A 122 -30.00 14.91 -37.76
CA LEU A 122 -31.39 14.43 -37.83
C LEU A 122 -32.39 15.54 -38.13
N ARG A 123 -32.13 16.78 -37.65
CA ARG A 123 -32.98 17.94 -37.95
C ARG A 123 -32.78 18.50 -39.35
N THR A 124 -31.56 18.50 -39.87
CA THR A 124 -31.26 19.04 -41.20
C THR A 124 -31.58 18.06 -42.32
N LEU A 125 -31.44 16.75 -42.08
CA LEU A 125 -31.74 15.69 -43.05
C LEU A 125 -33.21 15.25 -43.02
N ARG A 126 -34.04 15.80 -42.12
CA ARG A 126 -35.48 15.55 -42.12
C ARG A 126 -36.09 16.17 -43.39
N PRO A 127 -36.64 15.35 -44.31
CA PRO A 127 -37.23 15.88 -45.53
C PRO A 127 -38.39 16.79 -45.14
N ARG A 128 -38.29 18.07 -45.52
CA ARG A 128 -39.44 18.97 -45.49
C ARG A 128 -40.41 18.47 -46.55
N ALA A 129 -41.63 18.12 -46.16
CA ALA A 129 -42.71 17.92 -47.11
C ALA A 129 -42.90 19.24 -47.85
N ALA A 130 -42.50 19.30 -49.11
CA ALA A 130 -42.65 20.49 -49.92
C ALA A 130 -44.15 20.70 -50.21
N PRO A 131 -44.73 21.88 -49.91
CA PRO A 131 -45.99 22.27 -50.52
C PRO A 131 -45.76 22.37 -52.03
N VAL A 132 -46.54 21.62 -52.81
CA VAL A 132 -46.52 21.73 -54.27
C VAL A 132 -47.06 23.11 -54.65
N VAL A 133 -46.20 23.99 -55.16
CA VAL A 133 -46.59 25.28 -55.74
C VAL A 133 -46.01 25.37 -57.16
N PRO A 134 -46.81 25.68 -58.20
CA PRO A 134 -46.33 25.75 -59.58
C PRO A 134 -45.45 27.00 -59.83
N ALA A 135 -44.55 26.86 -60.80
CA ALA A 135 -43.46 27.78 -61.09
C ALA A 135 -43.89 29.12 -61.73
N SER A 136 -43.38 30.23 -61.19
CA SER A 136 -42.96 31.41 -61.96
C SER A 136 -42.10 32.34 -61.11
N GLY A 137 -40.96 32.79 -61.67
CA GLY A 137 -40.03 33.76 -61.07
C GLY A 137 -38.69 33.14 -60.67
N ALA A 138 -37.70 33.23 -61.54
CA ALA A 138 -36.33 32.80 -61.25
C ALA A 138 -35.73 33.66 -60.12
N ARG A 139 -35.77 33.14 -58.88
CA ARG A 139 -34.98 33.64 -57.76
C ARG A 139 -33.55 33.09 -57.90
N PRO A 140 -32.49 33.89 -57.71
CA PRO A 140 -31.12 33.37 -57.78
C PRO A 140 -30.95 32.22 -56.77
N PRO A 141 -30.14 31.19 -57.11
CA PRO A 141 -29.95 30.05 -56.23
C PRO A 141 -29.41 30.53 -54.87
N PRO A 142 -29.89 29.95 -53.74
CA PRO A 142 -29.40 30.33 -52.42
C PRO A 142 -27.88 30.14 -52.34
N ASP A 143 -27.19 31.09 -51.72
CA ASP A 143 -25.72 31.18 -51.72
C ASP A 143 -25.09 30.04 -50.90
N ASP A 144 -24.83 28.93 -51.58
CA ASP A 144 -24.33 27.65 -51.04
C ASP A 144 -22.93 27.77 -50.43
N ARG A 145 -22.26 28.90 -50.66
CA ARG A 145 -20.97 29.26 -50.04
C ARG A 145 -21.11 29.70 -48.60
N ALA A 146 -22.20 30.37 -48.24
CA ALA A 146 -22.44 30.83 -46.87
C ALA A 146 -22.72 29.65 -45.92
N SER A 147 -23.49 28.67 -46.39
CA SER A 147 -23.77 27.42 -45.65
C SER A 147 -22.51 26.58 -45.43
N ARG A 148 -21.65 26.44 -46.47
CA ARG A 148 -20.38 25.72 -46.38
C ARG A 148 -19.38 26.42 -45.45
N ARG A 149 -19.35 27.75 -45.42
CA ARG A 149 -18.52 28.52 -44.48
C ARG A 149 -19.00 28.38 -43.03
N ALA A 150 -20.30 28.43 -42.79
CA ALA A 150 -20.88 28.20 -41.47
C ALA A 150 -20.59 26.78 -40.95
N TRP A 151 -20.67 25.76 -41.82
CA TRP A 151 -20.31 24.38 -41.46
C TRP A 151 -18.83 24.21 -41.15
N ARG A 152 -17.94 24.83 -41.93
CA ARG A 152 -16.50 24.82 -41.66
C ARG A 152 -16.14 25.53 -40.36
N ALA A 153 -16.75 26.68 -40.09
CA ALA A 153 -16.55 27.42 -38.85
C ALA A 153 -17.04 26.61 -37.63
N GLY A 154 -18.19 25.94 -37.74
CA GLY A 154 -18.71 25.05 -36.70
C GLY A 154 -17.80 23.83 -36.46
N ALA A 155 -17.28 23.22 -37.53
CA ALA A 155 -16.34 22.10 -37.41
C ALA A 155 -15.03 22.52 -36.75
N ILE A 156 -14.48 23.68 -37.09
CA ILE A 156 -13.24 24.22 -36.50
C ILE A 156 -13.44 24.60 -35.03
N ALA A 157 -14.58 25.20 -34.68
CA ALA A 157 -14.91 25.53 -33.29
C ALA A 157 -15.06 24.27 -32.42
N LEU A 158 -15.62 23.20 -33.00
CA LEU A 158 -15.78 21.93 -32.29
C LEU A 158 -14.45 21.21 -32.10
N THR A 159 -13.59 21.16 -33.12
CA THR A 159 -12.28 20.50 -33.01
C THR A 159 -11.36 21.26 -32.04
N THR A 160 -11.39 22.59 -32.04
CA THR A 160 -10.62 23.41 -31.10
C THR A 160 -11.12 23.26 -29.66
N LEU A 161 -12.43 23.16 -29.43
CA LEU A 161 -13.00 22.87 -28.11
C LEU A 161 -12.59 21.47 -27.62
N VAL A 162 -12.72 20.44 -28.46
CA VAL A 162 -12.34 19.06 -28.12
C VAL A 162 -10.84 18.96 -27.84
N ALA A 163 -9.99 19.58 -28.67
CA ALA A 163 -8.56 19.63 -28.44
C ALA A 163 -8.22 20.35 -27.12
N SER A 164 -8.88 21.48 -26.84
CA SER A 164 -8.65 22.24 -25.60
C SER A 164 -9.07 21.46 -24.35
N VAL A 165 -10.19 20.73 -24.41
CA VAL A 165 -10.64 19.86 -23.32
C VAL A 165 -9.70 18.67 -23.13
N ALA A 166 -9.23 18.05 -24.23
CA ALA A 166 -8.25 16.96 -24.16
C ALA A 166 -6.93 17.42 -23.52
N LEU A 167 -6.41 18.57 -23.94
CA LEU A 167 -5.21 19.20 -23.37
C LEU A 167 -5.40 19.61 -21.89
N ALA A 168 -6.58 20.09 -21.52
CA ALA A 168 -6.88 20.45 -20.13
C ALA A 168 -7.04 19.21 -19.23
N ALA A 169 -7.62 18.13 -19.76
CA ALA A 169 -7.80 16.89 -19.03
C ALA A 169 -6.48 16.15 -18.80
N ASP A 170 -5.58 16.14 -19.79
CA ASP A 170 -4.22 15.58 -19.67
C ASP A 170 -3.41 16.28 -18.56
N ARG A 171 -3.60 17.59 -18.38
CA ARG A 171 -2.99 18.36 -17.28
C ARG A 171 -3.59 18.10 -15.91
N LEU A 172 -4.85 17.65 -15.83
CA LEU A 172 -5.50 17.28 -14.57
C LEU A 172 -5.17 15.84 -14.16
N ASP A 173 -4.84 14.99 -15.14
CA ASP A 173 -4.48 13.59 -14.93
C ASP A 173 -2.99 13.40 -14.65
N GLN A 174 -2.15 14.41 -14.96
CA GLN A 174 -0.78 14.46 -14.46
C GLN A 174 -0.81 14.52 -12.94
N PRO A 175 -0.41 13.44 -12.23
CA PRO A 175 -0.25 13.50 -10.80
C PRO A 175 0.73 14.64 -10.53
N ALA A 176 0.40 15.53 -9.60
CA ALA A 176 1.42 16.43 -9.05
C ALA A 176 2.60 15.53 -8.71
N ALA A 177 3.74 15.72 -9.40
CA ALA A 177 4.91 14.87 -9.25
C ALA A 177 5.46 15.05 -7.84
N GLN A 178 4.83 14.38 -6.88
CA GLN A 178 5.41 14.08 -5.60
C GLN A 178 6.58 13.15 -5.93
N PRO A 179 7.79 13.46 -5.44
CA PRO A 179 8.92 12.57 -5.66
C PRO A 179 8.51 11.16 -5.23
N PRO A 180 8.87 10.11 -5.99
CA PRO A 180 8.46 8.74 -5.68
C PRO A 180 8.74 8.46 -4.20
N ALA A 181 7.73 7.96 -3.49
CA ALA A 181 7.83 7.73 -2.04
C ALA A 181 9.12 6.95 -1.74
N ASP A 182 10.00 7.53 -0.88
CA ASP A 182 11.30 6.92 -0.54
C ASP A 182 11.08 5.47 -0.10
N PRO A 183 11.57 4.47 -0.86
CA PRO A 183 11.30 3.06 -0.57
C PRO A 183 11.71 2.67 0.85
N VAL A 184 12.80 3.26 1.36
CA VAL A 184 13.28 3.08 2.73
C VAL A 184 12.25 3.63 3.73
N ALA A 185 11.71 4.82 3.49
CA ALA A 185 10.70 5.43 4.35
C ALA A 185 9.42 4.61 4.38
N VAL A 186 8.99 4.06 3.24
CA VAL A 186 7.82 3.18 3.18
C VAL A 186 8.07 1.86 3.93
N ALA A 187 9.23 1.22 3.72
CA ALA A 187 9.59 0.00 4.42
C ALA A 187 9.63 0.20 5.94
N VAL A 188 10.23 1.30 6.41
CA VAL A 188 10.26 1.67 7.83
C VAL A 188 8.84 1.94 8.35
N GLN A 189 8.00 2.67 7.60
CA GLN A 189 6.63 2.94 8.02
C GLN A 189 5.81 1.65 8.16
N LEU A 190 5.89 0.77 7.16
CA LEU A 190 5.23 -0.53 7.18
C LEU A 190 5.73 -1.41 8.34
N ALA A 191 7.04 -1.38 8.64
CA ALA A 191 7.60 -2.09 9.80
C ALA A 191 6.97 -1.60 11.12
N ARG A 192 6.77 -0.29 11.28
CA ARG A 192 6.12 0.29 12.46
C ARG A 192 4.66 -0.13 12.58
N ASP A 193 3.91 -0.10 11.49
CA ASP A 193 2.53 -0.58 11.47
C ASP A 193 2.48 -2.06 11.92
N LEU A 194 3.39 -2.90 11.43
CA LEU A 194 3.49 -4.31 11.83
C LEU A 194 3.85 -4.48 13.32
N GLU A 195 4.72 -3.63 13.88
CA GLU A 195 5.01 -3.62 15.33
C GLU A 195 3.77 -3.32 16.17
N THR A 196 2.94 -2.35 15.75
CA THR A 196 1.70 -2.02 16.48
C THR A 196 0.68 -3.15 16.46
N GLN A 197 0.75 -4.00 15.43
CA GLN A 197 -0.06 -5.22 15.30
C GLN A 197 0.55 -6.42 16.05
N GLY A 198 1.70 -6.26 16.71
CA GLY A 198 2.42 -7.33 17.40
C GLY A 198 3.16 -8.31 16.46
N ARG A 199 3.26 -8.00 15.16
CA ARG A 199 3.86 -8.86 14.13
C ARG A 199 5.35 -8.59 13.99
N TYR A 200 6.11 -8.80 15.07
CA TYR A 200 7.52 -8.39 15.17
C TYR A 200 8.45 -9.08 14.16
N GLY A 201 8.20 -10.36 13.82
CA GLY A 201 9.00 -11.07 12.81
C GLY A 201 8.87 -10.48 11.41
N ALA A 202 7.64 -10.07 11.03
CA ALA A 202 7.39 -9.40 9.76
C ALA A 202 7.97 -7.98 9.75
N ALA A 203 7.87 -7.25 10.87
CA ALA A 203 8.49 -5.94 11.03
C ALA A 203 10.02 -6.03 10.87
N ALA A 204 10.66 -7.02 11.49
CA ALA A 204 12.09 -7.27 11.34
C ALA A 204 12.50 -7.53 9.89
N GLN A 205 11.68 -8.22 9.10
CA GLN A 205 11.93 -8.40 7.67
C GLN A 205 11.93 -7.07 6.91
N MET A 206 10.99 -6.16 7.22
CA MET A 206 10.92 -4.85 6.58
C MET A 206 12.08 -3.93 6.97
N TYR A 207 12.56 -3.97 8.22
CA TYR A 207 13.77 -3.23 8.58
C TYR A 207 15.02 -3.77 7.90
N ARG A 208 15.16 -5.10 7.75
CA ARG A 208 16.27 -5.68 6.98
C ARG A 208 16.25 -5.21 5.54
N GLU A 209 15.07 -5.11 4.93
CA GLU A 209 14.92 -4.58 3.58
C GLU A 209 15.37 -3.11 3.51
N ALA A 210 14.91 -2.27 4.44
CA ALA A 210 15.32 -0.87 4.53
C ALA A 210 16.85 -0.70 4.67
N LEU A 211 17.49 -1.56 5.46
CA LEU A 211 18.94 -1.54 5.70
C LEU A 211 19.78 -2.00 4.50
N ARG A 212 19.20 -2.75 3.55
CA ARG A 212 19.89 -3.15 2.31
C ARG A 212 20.18 -1.95 1.43
N ASP A 213 19.21 -1.03 1.35
CA ASP A 213 19.31 0.16 0.51
C ASP A 213 20.08 1.28 1.22
N ARG A 214 19.81 1.48 2.51
CA ARG A 214 20.43 2.54 3.31
C ARG A 214 20.84 2.01 4.69
N PRO A 215 22.13 1.70 4.90
CA PRO A 215 22.64 1.32 6.22
C PRO A 215 22.48 2.48 7.21
N ASP A 216 21.76 2.24 8.30
CA ASP A 216 21.45 3.26 9.31
C ASP A 216 21.35 2.62 10.70
N ASP A 217 22.06 3.18 11.69
CA ASP A 217 22.11 2.62 13.05
C ASP A 217 20.78 2.75 13.79
N ALA A 218 19.99 3.80 13.53
CA ALA A 218 18.68 3.95 14.16
C ALA A 218 17.69 2.90 13.64
N ILE A 219 17.70 2.62 12.33
CA ILE A 219 16.91 1.52 11.73
C ILE A 219 17.41 0.17 12.26
N ARG A 220 18.73 -0.02 12.36
CA ARG A 220 19.34 -1.25 12.89
C ARG A 220 18.98 -1.50 14.35
N LEU A 221 18.93 -0.45 15.16
CA LEU A 221 18.51 -0.55 16.55
C LEU A 221 17.03 -0.94 16.67
N ARG A 222 16.14 -0.36 15.86
CA ARG A 222 14.73 -0.77 15.78
C ARG A 222 14.58 -2.23 15.36
N LEU A 223 15.36 -2.68 14.36
CA LEU A 223 15.43 -4.10 13.99
C LEU A 223 15.81 -4.96 15.19
N ALA A 224 16.83 -4.58 15.95
CA ALA A 224 17.29 -5.35 17.11
C ALA A 224 16.20 -5.48 18.19
N PHE A 225 15.44 -4.42 18.48
CA PHE A 225 14.29 -4.48 19.38
C PHE A 225 13.13 -5.33 18.83
N ALA A 226 12.82 -5.22 17.54
CA ALA A 226 11.81 -6.05 16.89
C ALA A 226 12.18 -7.54 16.99
N LEU A 227 13.47 -7.89 16.81
CA LEU A 227 13.96 -9.26 16.95
C LEU A 227 13.84 -9.78 18.38
N LEU A 228 14.15 -8.97 19.40
CA LEU A 228 13.91 -9.35 20.80
C LEU A 228 12.44 -9.67 21.06
N ARG A 229 11.53 -8.84 20.56
CA ARG A 229 10.07 -9.03 20.71
C ARG A 229 9.55 -10.24 19.91
N ALA A 230 10.25 -10.62 18.85
CA ALA A 230 10.04 -11.85 18.10
C ALA A 230 10.72 -13.09 18.72
N SER A 231 11.37 -12.95 19.89
CA SER A 231 12.17 -14.00 20.55
C SER A 231 13.39 -14.49 19.73
N ASP A 232 13.80 -13.78 18.69
CA ASP A 232 15.04 -14.04 17.94
C ASP A 232 16.22 -13.35 18.64
N THR A 233 16.66 -13.94 19.76
CA THR A 233 17.71 -13.41 20.62
C THR A 233 19.07 -13.43 19.93
N ALA A 234 19.33 -14.41 19.06
CA ALA A 234 20.56 -14.48 18.27
C ALA A 234 20.65 -13.33 17.26
N GLY A 235 19.59 -13.11 16.47
CA GLY A 235 19.50 -12.01 15.52
C GLY A 235 19.57 -10.64 16.20
N ALA A 236 18.84 -10.47 17.31
CA ALA A 236 18.89 -9.24 18.11
C ALA A 236 20.31 -8.93 18.60
N GLY A 237 21.01 -9.94 19.13
CA GLY A 237 22.38 -9.80 19.61
C GLY A 237 23.37 -9.47 18.49
N GLN A 238 23.15 -9.95 17.26
CA GLN A 238 23.97 -9.56 16.12
C GLN A 238 23.73 -8.10 15.72
N ALA A 239 22.47 -7.70 15.53
CA ALA A 239 22.12 -6.34 15.15
C ALA A 239 22.62 -5.31 16.18
N ALA A 240 22.53 -5.64 17.48
CA ALA A 240 23.06 -4.79 18.54
C ALA A 240 24.60 -4.67 18.51
N ARG A 241 25.32 -5.75 18.23
CA ARG A 241 26.79 -5.72 18.06
C ARG A 241 27.22 -4.85 16.89
N GLU A 242 26.48 -4.87 15.80
CA GLU A 242 26.72 -4.00 14.64
C GLU A 242 26.51 -2.52 14.99
N VAL A 243 25.48 -2.16 15.77
CA VAL A 243 25.31 -0.78 16.29
C VAL A 243 26.50 -0.39 17.18
N LEU A 244 26.88 -1.28 18.10
CA LEU A 244 28.00 -1.04 19.03
C LEU A 244 29.38 -1.01 18.35
N ALA A 245 29.50 -1.51 17.13
CA ALA A 245 30.72 -1.37 16.34
C ALA A 245 30.95 0.07 15.87
N HIS A 246 29.87 0.82 15.62
CA HIS A 246 29.94 2.24 15.27
C HIS A 246 29.88 3.15 16.50
N ASP A 247 28.99 2.84 17.46
CA ASP A 247 28.84 3.57 18.72
C ASP A 247 28.96 2.64 19.94
N PRO A 248 30.19 2.44 20.48
CA PRO A 248 30.45 1.49 21.57
C PRO A 248 29.74 1.79 22.88
N ASP A 249 29.29 3.03 23.09
CA ASP A 249 28.60 3.49 24.30
C ASP A 249 27.12 3.80 24.02
N SER A 250 26.56 3.28 22.92
CA SER A 250 25.13 3.36 22.64
C SER A 250 24.32 2.72 23.79
N PRO A 251 23.50 3.50 24.55
CA PRO A 251 22.73 2.95 25.66
C PRO A 251 21.78 1.83 25.21
N ASP A 252 21.04 2.08 24.14
CA ASP A 252 20.08 1.13 23.60
C ASP A 252 20.76 -0.08 22.96
N GLY A 253 21.93 0.12 22.32
CA GLY A 253 22.75 -0.99 21.81
C GLY A 253 23.19 -1.94 22.93
N LEU A 254 23.70 -1.38 24.04
CA LEU A 254 24.10 -2.17 25.22
C LEU A 254 22.91 -2.85 25.89
N LEU A 255 21.77 -2.15 26.00
CA LEU A 255 20.54 -2.69 26.55
C LEU A 255 20.06 -3.92 25.75
N VAL A 256 19.93 -3.76 24.42
CA VAL A 256 19.47 -4.85 23.54
C VAL A 256 20.46 -6.01 23.54
N LEU A 257 21.76 -5.74 23.46
CA LEU A 257 22.78 -6.80 23.51
C LEU A 257 22.72 -7.57 24.83
N GLY A 258 22.62 -6.87 25.96
CA GLY A 258 22.53 -7.48 27.27
C GLY A 258 21.27 -8.34 27.44
N LEU A 259 20.12 -7.86 26.96
CA LEU A 259 18.87 -8.64 26.96
C LEU A 259 18.93 -9.86 26.04
N ALA A 260 19.49 -9.72 24.84
CA ALA A 260 19.72 -10.82 23.91
C ALA A 260 20.63 -11.90 24.51
N GLN A 261 21.74 -11.50 25.14
CA GLN A 261 22.67 -12.39 25.83
C GLN A 261 22.00 -13.14 26.99
N ARG A 262 21.08 -12.51 27.74
CA ARG A 262 20.29 -13.23 28.77
C ARG A 262 19.40 -14.28 28.13
N GLY A 263 18.74 -13.95 27.03
CA GLY A 263 17.87 -14.87 26.30
C GLY A 263 18.61 -16.07 25.70
N THR A 264 19.91 -15.95 25.44
CA THR A 264 20.78 -17.06 25.01
C THR A 264 21.59 -17.68 26.15
N HIS A 265 21.33 -17.30 27.42
CA HIS A 265 22.06 -17.76 28.61
C HIS A 265 23.58 -17.51 28.56
N SER A 266 24.02 -16.45 27.90
CA SER A 266 25.43 -16.05 27.86
C SER A 266 25.88 -15.49 29.23
N THR A 267 27.10 -15.87 29.63
CA THR A 267 27.75 -15.38 30.86
C THR A 267 28.11 -13.89 30.79
N ASP A 268 28.21 -13.32 29.59
CA ASP A 268 28.56 -11.91 29.39
C ASP A 268 27.39 -10.95 29.66
N ALA A 269 26.16 -11.47 29.72
CA ALA A 269 24.95 -10.67 29.83
C ALA A 269 24.97 -9.69 31.03
N THR A 270 25.38 -10.18 32.20
CA THR A 270 25.51 -9.38 33.42
C THR A 270 26.54 -8.26 33.26
N ARG A 271 27.66 -8.53 32.60
CA ARG A 271 28.71 -7.53 32.35
C ARG A 271 28.19 -6.42 31.44
N THR A 272 27.53 -6.80 30.34
CA THR A 272 26.95 -5.86 29.37
C THR A 272 25.88 -4.98 30.01
N LEU A 273 24.96 -5.56 30.78
CA LEU A 273 23.89 -4.80 31.44
C LEU A 273 24.41 -3.87 32.55
N ARG A 274 25.47 -4.25 33.27
CA ARG A 274 26.15 -3.32 34.21
C ARG A 274 26.78 -2.14 33.47
N ARG A 275 27.40 -2.38 32.31
CA ARG A 275 27.93 -1.30 31.47
C ARG A 275 26.82 -0.36 30.98
N PHE A 276 25.68 -0.90 30.55
CA PHE A 276 24.49 -0.09 30.23
C PHE A 276 24.09 0.83 31.39
N LEU A 277 24.01 0.32 32.61
CA LEU A 277 23.65 1.12 33.80
C LEU A 277 24.69 2.21 34.11
N SER A 278 25.98 1.96 33.86
CA SER A 278 27.01 2.99 34.04
C SER A 278 26.96 4.08 32.99
N VAL A 279 26.63 3.73 31.73
CA VAL A 279 26.55 4.68 30.62
C VAL A 279 25.27 5.53 30.70
N ALA A 280 24.13 4.91 31.01
CA ALA A 280 22.83 5.57 31.00
C ALA A 280 22.01 5.30 32.28
N PRO A 281 22.46 5.82 33.45
CA PRO A 281 21.80 5.57 34.73
C PRO A 281 20.37 6.12 34.83
N LYS A 282 20.04 7.12 34.02
CA LYS A 282 18.70 7.74 33.96
C LYS A 282 17.81 7.16 32.85
N HIS A 283 18.26 6.11 32.16
CA HIS A 283 17.46 5.49 31.09
C HIS A 283 16.15 4.91 31.66
N PRO A 284 15.01 4.98 30.94
CA PRO A 284 13.75 4.41 31.43
C PRO A 284 13.84 2.94 31.84
N ALA A 285 14.68 2.16 31.15
CA ALA A 285 14.90 0.75 31.48
C ALA A 285 15.83 0.52 32.68
N ALA A 286 16.58 1.52 33.17
CA ALA A 286 17.64 1.33 34.16
C ALA A 286 17.13 0.77 35.49
N ALA A 287 15.95 1.22 35.94
CA ALA A 287 15.34 0.72 37.18
C ALA A 287 14.97 -0.77 37.08
N GLU A 288 14.41 -1.19 35.95
CA GLU A 288 14.06 -2.59 35.70
C GLU A 288 15.31 -3.47 35.60
N ILE A 289 16.30 -3.03 34.83
CA ILE A 289 17.56 -3.77 34.67
C ILE A 289 18.30 -3.91 36.01
N SER A 290 18.31 -2.86 36.83
CA SER A 290 18.89 -2.92 38.19
C SER A 290 18.19 -3.98 39.05
N ARG A 291 16.86 -3.97 39.10
CA ARG A 291 16.07 -4.97 39.83
C ARG A 291 16.36 -6.39 39.35
N MET A 292 16.44 -6.57 38.04
CA MET A 292 16.70 -7.84 37.40
C MET A 292 18.10 -8.39 37.72
N LEU A 293 19.11 -7.53 37.86
CA LEU A 293 20.47 -7.94 38.25
C LEU A 293 20.60 -8.22 39.75
N THR A 294 19.80 -7.56 40.60
CA THR A 294 19.79 -7.82 42.06
C THR A 294 18.97 -9.05 42.43
N ALA A 295 17.93 -9.39 41.67
CA ALA A 295 17.08 -10.54 41.91
C ALA A 295 17.75 -11.89 41.57
N ALA A 296 18.90 -11.87 40.91
CA ALA A 296 19.73 -13.06 40.71
C ALA A 296 20.83 -13.08 41.78
N PRO A 297 20.59 -13.75 42.92
CA PRO A 297 21.25 -15.05 43.12
C PRO A 297 20.49 -16.02 44.06
N ASP A 298 19.86 -17.06 43.51
CA ASP A 298 19.53 -18.30 44.24
C ASP A 298 19.78 -19.49 43.31
N GLY A 299 20.99 -20.06 43.36
CA GLY A 299 21.28 -21.29 42.60
C GLY A 299 22.75 -21.61 42.35
N LEU A 300 23.68 -20.70 42.61
CA LEU A 300 25.12 -20.97 42.53
C LEU A 300 25.84 -20.44 43.77
N SER A 301 25.37 -20.84 44.96
CA SER A 301 26.23 -20.81 46.13
C SER A 301 27.18 -22.01 46.03
N SER A 302 28.38 -21.71 45.57
CA SER A 302 29.63 -22.28 46.08
C SER A 302 29.47 -22.86 47.49
N GLY A 303 29.28 -24.17 47.56
CA GLY A 303 29.47 -24.98 48.77
C GLY A 303 30.95 -25.31 48.90
N ASP A 304 31.77 -24.28 49.14
CA ASP A 304 33.13 -24.48 49.63
C ASP A 304 33.07 -25.13 51.01
N GLY A 305 33.92 -26.13 51.20
CA GLY A 305 33.90 -27.01 52.34
C GLY A 305 34.18 -26.30 53.66
N THR A 306 33.28 -26.51 54.62
CA THR A 306 33.64 -26.66 56.03
C THR A 306 32.70 -27.71 56.64
N GLY A 307 33.29 -28.82 57.09
CA GLY A 307 32.55 -29.87 57.79
C GLY A 307 32.00 -29.41 59.14
N PRO A 308 31.12 -30.23 59.74
CA PRO A 308 31.63 -30.92 60.92
C PRO A 308 31.35 -32.42 60.90
N ALA A 309 32.22 -33.13 61.61
CA ALA A 309 32.22 -34.56 61.83
C ALA A 309 30.89 -35.07 62.46
N GLY A 310 30.52 -36.31 62.11
CA GLY A 310 29.80 -37.17 63.05
C GLY A 310 28.61 -37.96 62.50
N LYS A 311 28.88 -39.16 61.98
CA LYS A 311 28.34 -40.48 62.42
C LYS A 311 28.35 -41.47 61.27
N ARG A 312 29.33 -42.40 61.31
CA ARG A 312 29.30 -43.64 60.52
C ARG A 312 28.13 -44.49 61.02
N ARG A 313 27.22 -44.87 60.14
CA ARG A 313 26.27 -45.98 60.37
C ARG A 313 26.86 -47.24 59.74
N SER A 314 27.05 -48.27 60.55
CA SER A 314 27.51 -49.59 60.12
C SER A 314 26.43 -50.32 59.29
N PRO A 315 26.80 -51.15 58.30
CA PRO A 315 25.85 -52.02 57.61
C PRO A 315 25.54 -53.29 58.41
N PRO A 316 24.33 -53.87 58.31
CA PRO A 316 23.99 -55.15 58.95
C PRO A 316 24.59 -56.36 58.19
N PRO A 317 24.87 -57.48 58.88
CA PRO A 317 25.49 -58.67 58.29
C PRO A 317 24.51 -59.50 57.44
N PRO A 318 25.03 -60.29 56.47
CA PRO A 318 24.21 -61.11 55.57
C PRO A 318 23.63 -62.35 56.27
N ARG A 319 22.43 -62.75 55.86
CA ARG A 319 21.84 -64.07 56.08
C ARG A 319 21.81 -64.83 54.76
#